data_AF-X1I033-F1
#
_entry.id   AF-X1I033-F1
#
_cell.length_a   1.000
_cell.length_b   1.000
_cell.length_c   1.000
_cell.angle_alpha   90.00
_cell.angle_beta   90.00
_cell.angle_gamma   90.00
#
_symmetry.space_group_name_H-M   'P 1'
#
loop_
_entity.id
_entity.type
_entity.pdbx_description
1 polymer ?
#
loop_
_entity_poly.entity_id
_entity_poly.type
_entity_poly.pdbx_seq_one_letter_code
_entity_poly.pdbx_strand_id
1 'polypeptide(L)'
;MYKTDFKNNYLSKDKQKTSLVLCGEAGHGIQTVEGLLTQIFKLGGLNVFATKEYMSRVRGGSNSTQIRVSSKKVLAPVKRIDILIPLDKSALPHL
;
A
#
# COMPACT_ATOMS: atom_id res chain seq x y z
N MET A 1 -26.59 29.22 -22.37
CA MET A 1 -26.89 29.31 -20.92
C MET A 1 -27.40 27.92 -20.55
N TYR A 2 -26.60 26.97 -20.07
CA TYR A 2 -25.72 26.99 -18.89
C TYR A 2 -24.37 26.32 -19.19
N LYS A 3 -23.27 27.00 -18.85
CA LYS A 3 -21.96 26.38 -18.60
C LYS A 3 -21.98 25.91 -17.15
N THR A 4 -21.77 24.62 -16.91
CA THR A 4 -21.45 24.14 -15.56
C THR A 4 -20.10 23.45 -15.63
N ASP A 5 -19.07 24.26 -15.40
CA ASP A 5 -17.70 23.83 -15.14
C ASP A 5 -17.67 23.06 -13.82
N PHE A 6 -17.87 21.74 -13.88
CA PHE A 6 -17.42 20.84 -12.81
C PHE A 6 -15.89 20.80 -12.86
N LYS A 7 -15.27 21.82 -12.24
CA LYS A 7 -13.84 21.80 -11.90
C LYS A 7 -13.59 20.53 -11.10
N ASN A 8 -12.93 19.58 -11.75
CA ASN A 8 -12.41 18.33 -11.20
C ASN A 8 -11.24 18.65 -10.23
N ASN A 9 -11.55 19.37 -9.14
CA ASN A 9 -10.59 19.79 -8.12
C ASN A 9 -10.18 18.65 -7.17
N TYR A 10 -10.67 17.44 -7.41
CA TYR A 10 -10.20 16.23 -6.72
C TYR A 10 -8.97 15.60 -7.38
N LEU A 11 -8.44 16.12 -8.48
CA LEU A 11 -7.14 15.69 -9.03
C LEU A 11 -6.08 16.77 -8.76
N SER A 12 -5.79 17.02 -7.48
CA SER A 12 -4.60 17.75 -7.07
C SER A 12 -3.37 17.08 -7.69
N LYS A 13 -2.52 17.86 -8.37
CA LYS A 13 -1.34 17.45 -9.14
C LYS A 13 -0.27 16.65 -8.34
N ASP A 14 -0.47 16.51 -7.02
CA ASP A 14 0.31 15.73 -6.05
C ASP A 14 -0.34 14.38 -5.62
N LYS A 15 -1.51 14.00 -6.16
CA LYS A 15 -2.29 12.81 -5.73
C LYS A 15 -1.73 11.45 -6.13
N GLN A 16 -0.64 11.38 -6.87
CA GLN A 16 -0.11 10.14 -7.41
C GLN A 16 0.81 9.44 -6.39
N LYS A 17 0.49 9.43 -5.10
CA LYS A 17 1.27 8.75 -4.04
C LYS A 17 0.34 7.98 -3.12
N THR A 18 0.25 6.68 -3.33
CA THR A 18 -0.60 5.78 -2.55
C THR A 18 0.26 4.89 -1.66
N SER A 19 -0.15 4.74 -0.40
CA SER A 19 0.45 3.85 0.59
C SER A 19 -0.52 2.74 0.93
N LEU A 20 -0.19 1.52 0.53
CA LEU A 20 -0.96 0.32 0.82
C LEU A 20 -0.26 -0.45 1.94
N VAL A 21 -1.01 -0.98 2.91
CA VAL A 21 -0.46 -1.85 3.95
C VAL A 21 -1.18 -3.19 3.89
N LEU A 22 -0.40 -4.25 3.75
CA LEU A 22 -0.85 -5.64 3.83
C LEU A 22 -0.53 -6.14 5.23
N CYS A 23 -1.48 -6.73 5.94
CA CYS A 23 -1.26 -7.27 7.27
C CYS A 23 -1.70 -8.73 7.36
N GLY A 24 -0.96 -9.52 8.09
CA GLY A 24 -1.38 -10.85 8.51
C GLY A 24 -0.22 -11.74 8.96
N GLU A 25 -0.55 -12.94 9.39
CA GLU A 25 0.40 -13.94 9.85
C GLU A 25 1.23 -14.54 8.70
N ALA A 26 2.37 -15.13 9.06
CA ALA A 26 3.19 -15.89 8.12
C ALA A 26 2.38 -17.04 7.50
N GLY A 27 2.47 -17.19 6.17
CA GLY A 27 1.76 -18.24 5.43
C GLY A 27 0.41 -17.84 4.85
N HIS A 28 -0.15 -16.67 5.18
CA HIS A 28 -1.44 -16.19 4.66
C HIS A 28 -1.37 -15.53 3.28
N GLY A 29 -0.25 -15.67 2.56
CA GLY A 29 -0.12 -15.19 1.18
C GLY A 29 0.23 -13.70 1.01
N ILE A 30 0.66 -12.99 2.08
CA ILE A 30 1.12 -11.59 2.00
C ILE A 30 2.19 -11.41 0.91
N GLN A 31 3.15 -12.32 0.84
CA GLN A 31 4.22 -12.27 -0.15
C GLN A 31 3.71 -12.42 -1.58
N THR A 32 2.68 -13.25 -1.78
CA THR A 32 2.05 -13.45 -3.10
C THR A 32 1.32 -12.18 -3.53
N VAL A 33 0.52 -11.58 -2.65
CA VAL A 33 -0.20 -10.32 -2.93
C VAL A 33 0.78 -9.17 -3.16
N GLU A 34 1.83 -9.06 -2.35
CA GLU A 34 2.91 -8.08 -2.52
C GLU A 34 3.56 -8.19 -3.90
N GLY A 35 3.94 -9.41 -4.31
CA GLY A 35 4.57 -9.67 -5.61
C GLY A 35 3.65 -9.29 -6.77
N LEU A 36 2.39 -9.70 -6.71
CA LEU A 36 1.39 -9.42 -7.73
C LEU A 36 1.14 -7.91 -7.87
N LEU A 37 0.91 -7.21 -6.76
CA LEU A 37 0.71 -5.76 -6.76
C LEU A 37 1.93 -5.03 -7.30
N THR A 38 3.13 -5.40 -6.83
CA THR A 38 4.38 -4.79 -7.29
C THR A 38 4.57 -4.96 -8.80
N GLN A 39 4.26 -6.14 -9.33
CA GLN A 39 4.35 -6.41 -10.77
C GLN A 39 3.33 -5.58 -11.56
N ILE A 40 2.07 -5.53 -11.12
CA ILE A 40 1.03 -4.71 -11.76
C ILE A 40 1.44 -3.23 -11.81
N PHE A 41 1.93 -2.69 -10.71
CA PHE A 41 2.35 -1.29 -10.66
C PHE A 41 3.58 -1.00 -11.53
N LYS A 42 4.55 -1.92 -11.59
CA LYS A 42 5.69 -1.81 -12.50
C LYS A 42 5.26 -1.82 -13.97
N LEU A 43 4.33 -2.71 -14.34
CA LEU A 43 3.76 -2.76 -15.69
C LEU A 43 2.99 -1.48 -16.03
N GLY A 44 2.37 -0.83 -15.04
CA GLY A 44 1.73 0.47 -15.18
C GLY A 44 2.69 1.67 -15.25
N GLY A 45 4.02 1.44 -15.27
CA GLY A 45 5.02 2.51 -15.33
C GLY A 45 5.16 3.31 -14.02
N LEU A 46 4.72 2.76 -12.89
CA LEU A 46 4.79 3.40 -11.58
C LEU A 46 6.05 2.98 -10.82
N ASN A 47 6.50 3.87 -9.93
CA ASN A 47 7.58 3.60 -9.00
C ASN A 47 7.00 2.96 -7.74
N VAL A 48 7.59 1.84 -7.31
CA VAL A 48 7.14 1.06 -6.16
C VAL A 48 8.26 0.97 -5.13
N PHE A 49 7.90 1.14 -3.85
CA PHE A 49 8.78 0.92 -2.72
C PHE A 49 8.06 0.08 -1.66
N ALA A 50 8.56 -1.11 -1.38
CA ALA A 50 7.98 -2.02 -0.39
C ALA A 50 8.86 -2.06 0.87
N THR A 51 8.24 -2.07 2.05
CA THR A 51 8.89 -2.19 3.36
C THR A 51 8.12 -3.18 4.19
N LYS A 52 8.85 -4.08 4.86
CA LYS A 52 8.27 -5.14 5.69
C LYS A 52 8.58 -4.85 7.15
N GLU A 53 7.57 -4.90 7.98
CA GLU A 53 7.70 -4.84 9.42
C GLU A 53 7.38 -6.22 9.98
N TYR A 54 8.40 -6.83 10.57
CA TYR A 54 8.32 -8.13 11.20
C TYR A 54 8.36 -7.95 12.72
N MET A 55 7.48 -8.67 13.42
CA MET A 55 7.61 -8.74 14.87
C MET A 55 8.80 -9.61 15.26
N SER A 56 9.45 -9.28 16.39
CA SER A 56 10.53 -10.08 16.98
C SER A 56 9.99 -11.38 17.60
N ARG A 57 9.46 -12.27 16.76
CA ARG A 57 8.90 -13.57 17.14
C ARG A 57 9.18 -14.59 16.04
N VAL A 58 9.61 -15.79 16.44
CA VAL A 58 9.94 -16.90 15.52
C VAL A 58 8.68 -17.64 15.04
N ARG A 59 7.61 -17.66 15.86
CA ARG A 59 6.30 -18.25 15.53
C ARG A 59 5.18 -17.42 16.15
N GLY A 60 4.13 -17.18 15.36
CA GLY A 60 2.98 -16.37 15.76
C GLY A 60 3.24 -14.87 15.70
N GLY A 61 2.22 -14.12 15.27
CA GLY A 61 2.26 -12.68 15.11
C GLY A 61 1.86 -12.23 13.70
N SER A 62 1.09 -11.14 13.62
CA SER A 62 0.80 -10.44 12.38
C SER A 62 2.03 -9.65 11.94
N ASN A 63 2.51 -9.88 10.73
CA ASN A 63 3.48 -9.00 10.09
C ASN A 63 2.73 -7.98 9.23
N SER A 64 3.37 -6.86 8.95
CA SER A 64 2.84 -5.88 8.01
C SER A 64 3.84 -5.59 6.88
N THR A 65 3.32 -5.35 5.69
CA THR A 65 4.11 -4.94 4.53
C THR A 65 3.47 -3.69 3.95
N GLN A 66 4.20 -2.58 3.98
CA GLN A 66 3.82 -1.35 3.32
C GLN A 66 4.34 -1.34 1.88
N ILE A 67 3.46 -1.07 0.92
CA ILE A 67 3.76 -0.84 -0.49
C ILE A 67 3.40 0.58 -0.84
N ARG A 68 4.40 1.39 -1.16
CA ARG A 68 4.21 2.75 -1.67
C ARG A 68 4.32 2.77 -3.18
N VAL A 69 3.35 3.42 -3.81
CA VAL A 69 3.25 3.50 -5.27
C VAL A 69 3.11 4.96 -5.68
N SER A 70 3.88 5.38 -6.68
CA SER A 70 3.78 6.73 -7.19
C SER A 70 4.28 6.92 -8.62
N SER A 71 3.75 7.93 -9.31
CA SER A 71 4.24 8.31 -10.65
C SER A 71 5.67 8.88 -10.60
N LYS A 72 6.09 9.40 -9.44
CA LYS A 72 7.47 9.84 -9.15
C LYS A 72 8.20 8.82 -8.26
N LYS A 73 9.53 8.86 -8.25
CA LYS A 73 10.39 7.99 -7.42
C LYS A 73 9.99 8.05 -5.94
N VAL A 74 9.92 6.89 -5.29
CA VAL A 74 9.62 6.71 -3.86
C VAL A 74 10.75 5.88 -3.26
N LEU A 75 11.32 6.33 -2.14
CA LEU A 75 12.57 5.76 -1.59
C LEU A 75 12.54 5.53 -0.07
N ALA A 76 11.40 5.75 0.57
CA ALA A 76 11.28 5.65 2.02
C ALA A 76 9.85 5.21 2.40
N PRO A 77 9.64 4.57 3.56
CA PRO A 77 8.30 4.31 4.09
C PRO A 77 7.65 5.61 4.61
N VAL A 78 6.34 5.57 4.89
CA VAL A 78 5.59 6.65 5.56
C VAL A 78 4.65 6.08 6.61
N LYS A 79 4.29 6.87 7.61
CA LYS A 79 3.29 6.47 8.61
C LYS A 79 1.85 6.45 8.07
N ARG A 80 1.56 7.14 6.96
CA ARG A 80 0.22 7.22 6.39
C ARG A 80 -0.17 5.91 5.70
N ILE A 81 -1.40 5.48 5.91
CA ILE A 81 -2.01 4.31 5.26
C ILE A 81 -3.22 4.80 4.48
N ASP A 82 -3.18 4.67 3.16
CA ASP A 82 -4.29 5.03 2.27
C ASP A 82 -5.24 3.83 2.07
N ILE A 83 -4.68 2.62 2.00
CA ILE A 83 -5.41 1.37 1.85
C ILE A 83 -4.83 0.34 2.81
N LEU A 84 -5.68 -0.29 3.63
CA LEU A 84 -5.33 -1.42 4.49
C LEU A 84 -5.97 -2.69 3.95
N ILE A 85 -5.18 -3.76 3.81
CA ILE A 85 -5.63 -5.08 3.40
C ILE A 85 -5.27 -6.07 4.51
N PRO A 86 -6.19 -6.31 5.47
CA PRO A 86 -6.00 -7.31 6.50
C PRO A 86 -6.33 -8.70 5.93
N LEU A 87 -5.34 -9.60 5.93
CA LEU A 87 -5.52 -10.99 5.49
C LEU A 87 -5.93 -11.92 6.65
N ASP A 88 -5.81 -11.46 7.89
CA ASP A 88 -6.35 -12.14 9.06
C ASP A 88 -7.09 -11.15 9.99
N LYS A 89 -7.81 -11.70 10.98
CA LYS A 89 -8.49 -10.89 12.01
C LYS A 89 -7.50 -10.30 13.03
N SER A 90 -6.33 -10.90 13.14
CA SER A 90 -5.22 -10.51 14.03
C SER A 90 -4.49 -9.25 13.56
N ALA A 91 -4.75 -8.80 12.33
CA ALA A 91 -4.13 -7.67 11.67
C ALA A 91 -4.57 -6.31 12.22
N LEU A 92 -5.83 -6.19 12.66
CA LEU A 92 -6.37 -4.91 13.16
C LEU A 92 -5.73 -4.45 14.48
N PRO A 93 -5.50 -5.32 15.48
CA PRO A 93 -4.76 -4.96 16.69
C PRO A 93 -3.28 -4.59 16.47
N HIS A 94 -2.73 -4.84 15.27
CA HIS A 94 -1.32 -4.68 14.94
C HIS A 94 -1.00 -3.32 14.27
N LEU A 95 -2.02 -2.54 13.89
CA LEU A 95 -1.89 -1.18 13.36
C LEU A 95 -1.98 -0.12 14.45
#